data_AF-X1CL56-F1
#
_entry.id   AF-X1CL56-F1
#
_cell.length_a   1.000
_cell.length_b   1.000
_cell.length_c   1.000
_cell.angle_alpha   90.00
_cell.angle_beta   90.00
_cell.angle_gamma   90.00
#
_symmetry.space_group_name_H-M   'P 1'
#
loop_
_entity.id
_entity.type
_entity.pdbx_description
1 polymer ?
#
loop_
_entity_poly.entity_id
_entity_poly.type
_entity_poly.pdbx_seq_one_letter_code
_entity_poly.pdbx_strand_id
1 'polypeptide(L)'
;RTAQVCGNEVGGTTLNFTLDQNYGRGRTLGRVRLLAFVGDPIAIEMPTEITKILQTPTKKRSKKQKTALDAFYVKTNPELQKLETGLTRAKKKLKALPDPSTLVMIEMDKARDTFVAKRGNYLSPGEKVSATTPASLNPFPADLPQNRLGFAKWLMDPANPLVARVTVNRWWAELFGNGLVKTLEDFGTQSTPPTHPELLDWLAAEFTDSGWDMKHIIKTIVLSDTYRRDSKVTPAIGKKDPENRFFARGPRFRMSAEMIRDNALAASGLLSTKMHGPPIMPYQPPGLWRQTGR
;
A
#
# COMPACT_ATOMS: atom_id res chain seq x y z
N ARG A 1 13.46 48.08 -18.21
CA ARG A 1 13.56 48.45 -19.64
C ARG A 1 12.74 49.68 -19.85
N THR A 2 13.42 50.76 -20.23
CA THR A 2 12.88 52.08 -20.55
C THR A 2 11.85 51.95 -21.67
N ALA A 3 10.61 52.37 -21.41
CA ALA A 3 9.62 52.60 -22.45
C ALA A 3 9.76 54.07 -22.88
N GLN A 4 10.24 54.28 -24.10
CA GLN A 4 10.30 55.61 -24.71
C GLN A 4 9.02 55.78 -25.54
N VAL A 5 8.23 56.80 -25.22
CA VAL A 5 7.01 57.14 -25.95
C VAL A 5 7.43 58.04 -27.12
N CYS A 6 7.37 57.50 -28.33
CA CYS A 6 7.48 58.27 -29.56
C CYS A 6 6.08 58.37 -30.17
N GLY A 7 5.49 59.57 -30.13
CA GLY A 7 4.19 59.86 -30.75
C GLY A 7 4.33 59.98 -32.26
N ASN A 8 3.32 59.50 -32.99
CA ASN A 8 3.13 59.82 -34.40
C ASN A 8 1.80 60.59 -34.53
N GLU A 9 1.72 61.55 -35.45
CA GLU A 9 0.73 62.64 -35.54
C GLU A 9 -0.71 62.22 -35.88
N VAL A 10 -1.09 60.97 -35.61
CA VAL A 10 -2.47 60.47 -35.75
C VAL A 10 -2.90 59.77 -34.46
N GLY A 11 -3.10 60.56 -33.40
CA GLY A 11 -3.98 60.26 -32.26
C GLY A 11 -3.82 58.92 -31.50
N GLY A 12 -2.70 58.21 -31.62
CA GLY A 12 -2.49 56.89 -31.00
C GLY A 12 -1.18 56.78 -30.23
N THR A 13 -1.21 56.07 -29.11
CA THR A 13 -0.01 55.76 -28.31
C THR A 13 0.60 54.44 -28.78
N THR A 14 1.83 54.47 -29.30
CA THR A 14 2.56 53.26 -29.67
C THR A 14 3.32 52.71 -28.46
N LEU A 15 3.04 51.46 -28.06
CA LEU A 15 3.72 50.79 -26.95
C LEU A 15 4.67 49.72 -27.49
N ASN A 16 5.97 49.96 -27.38
CA ASN A 16 7.01 49.01 -27.78
C ASN A 16 7.46 48.15 -26.60
N PHE A 17 7.28 46.83 -26.69
CA PHE A 17 7.72 45.86 -25.69
C PHE A 17 8.90 45.05 -26.23
N THR A 18 10.07 45.21 -25.61
CA THR A 18 11.22 44.35 -25.91
C THR A 18 11.37 43.34 -24.78
N LEU A 19 11.19 42.05 -25.09
CA LEU A 19 11.52 40.95 -24.20
C LEU A 19 12.82 40.31 -24.70
N ASP A 20 13.79 40.13 -23.82
CA ASP A 20 15.10 39.62 -24.17
C ASP A 20 15.45 38.54 -23.18
N GLN A 21 15.88 37.41 -23.72
CA GLN A 21 16.07 36.19 -22.97
C GLN A 21 17.52 35.77 -23.13
N ASN A 22 18.34 36.22 -22.19
CA ASN A 22 19.80 36.09 -22.27
C ASN A 22 20.33 34.69 -21.91
N TYR A 23 19.47 33.71 -21.60
CA TYR A 23 19.90 32.35 -21.22
C TYR A 23 18.94 31.27 -21.70
N GLY A 24 19.49 30.23 -22.34
CA GLY A 24 18.76 29.12 -22.96
C GLY A 24 19.32 27.75 -22.60
N ARG A 25 18.44 26.86 -22.12
CA ARG A 25 18.41 25.38 -22.32
C ARG A 25 17.38 24.66 -21.43
N GLY A 26 16.79 25.31 -20.41
CA GLY A 26 15.78 24.64 -19.58
C GLY A 26 14.72 25.50 -18.88
N ARG A 27 14.81 26.84 -18.92
CA ARG A 27 13.82 27.74 -18.33
C ARG A 27 13.44 28.85 -19.31
N THR A 28 12.78 28.47 -20.41
CA THR A 28 12.18 29.41 -21.35
C THR A 28 10.90 30.00 -20.76
N LEU A 29 10.66 31.29 -21.00
CA LEU A 29 9.40 31.95 -20.67
C LEU A 29 8.29 31.37 -21.58
N GLY A 30 7.63 30.30 -21.12
CA GLY A 30 6.76 29.49 -22.00
C GLY A 30 5.40 30.09 -22.35
N ARG A 31 4.86 31.03 -21.55
CA ARG A 31 3.51 31.58 -21.74
C ARG A 31 3.40 33.05 -21.33
N VAL A 32 4.19 33.92 -21.96
CA VAL A 32 4.06 35.37 -21.75
C VAL A 32 2.75 35.84 -22.39
N ARG A 33 1.87 36.47 -21.59
CA ARG A 33 0.70 37.21 -22.10
C ARG A 33 0.89 38.69 -21.81
N LEU A 34 0.84 39.49 -22.87
CA LEU A 34 0.70 40.94 -22.77
C LEU A 34 -0.79 41.25 -22.94
N LEU A 35 -1.34 42.03 -22.02
CA LEU A 35 -2.71 42.52 -22.09
C LEU A 35 -2.65 44.04 -21.99
N ALA A 36 -3.18 44.72 -23.00
CA ALA A 36 -3.34 46.15 -23.03
C ALA A 36 -4.81 46.46 -23.27
N PHE A 37 -5.35 47.44 -22.56
CA PHE A 37 -6.72 47.92 -22.75
C PHE A 37 -6.70 49.45 -22.67
N VAL A 38 -7.63 50.09 -23.37
CA VAL A 38 -7.80 51.54 -23.39
C VAL A 38 -9.17 51.82 -22.78
N GLY A 39 -9.22 52.48 -21.62
CA GLY A 39 -10.43 52.74 -20.84
C GLY A 39 -10.17 52.71 -19.33
N ASP A 40 -11.22 52.74 -18.51
CA ASP A 40 -11.14 52.41 -17.07
C ASP A 40 -11.17 50.88 -16.92
N PRO A 41 -10.17 50.23 -16.29
CA PRO A 41 -10.17 48.77 -16.09
C PRO A 41 -11.39 48.26 -15.31
N ILE A 42 -12.11 49.16 -14.65
CA ILE A 42 -13.30 48.91 -13.84
C ILE A 42 -14.58 48.85 -14.71
N ALA A 43 -14.51 49.18 -16.01
CA ALA A 43 -15.64 49.15 -16.94
C ALA A 43 -16.07 47.74 -17.39
N ILE A 44 -15.47 46.69 -16.83
CA ILE A 44 -16.06 45.35 -16.87
C ILE A 44 -17.32 45.42 -15.98
N GLU A 45 -18.49 45.00 -16.48
CA GLU A 45 -19.70 44.89 -15.66
C GLU A 45 -19.46 43.95 -14.47
N MET A 46 -18.95 44.51 -13.38
CA MET A 46 -18.65 43.83 -12.14
C MET A 46 -19.57 44.40 -11.07
N PRO A 47 -20.07 43.56 -10.14
CA PRO A 47 -20.86 44.04 -9.03
C PRO A 47 -20.13 45.18 -8.29
N THR A 48 -20.87 46.23 -7.95
CA THR A 48 -20.36 47.46 -7.31
C THR A 48 -19.62 47.20 -5.99
N GLU A 49 -19.89 46.06 -5.34
CA GLU A 49 -19.16 45.63 -4.14
C GLU A 49 -17.73 45.16 -4.45
N ILE A 50 -17.52 44.45 -5.56
CA ILE A 50 -16.21 43.92 -5.94
C ILE A 50 -15.31 45.04 -6.44
N THR A 51 -15.85 46.01 -7.16
CA THR A 51 -15.10 47.17 -7.65
C THR A 51 -14.57 48.04 -6.50
N LYS A 52 -15.37 48.28 -5.45
CA LYS A 52 -14.93 48.95 -4.22
C LYS A 52 -13.78 48.21 -3.51
N ILE A 53 -13.80 46.88 -3.52
CA ILE A 53 -12.73 46.07 -2.92
C ILE A 53 -11.45 46.15 -3.77
N LEU A 54 -11.57 46.15 -5.10
CA LEU A 54 -10.44 46.24 -6.02
C LEU A 54 -9.71 47.59 -5.93
N GLN A 55 -10.45 48.68 -5.68
CA GLN A 55 -9.90 50.02 -5.42
C GLN A 55 -9.07 50.09 -4.12
N THR A 56 -9.25 49.15 -3.18
CA THR A 56 -8.42 49.06 -1.97
C THR A 56 -7.07 48.40 -2.29
N PRO A 57 -5.92 48.99 -1.90
CA PRO A 57 -4.61 48.38 -2.12
C PRO A 57 -4.50 46.98 -1.54
N THR A 58 -3.85 46.05 -2.25
CA THR A 58 -3.79 44.62 -1.90
C THR A 58 -3.33 44.33 -0.47
N LYS A 59 -2.39 45.15 0.06
CA LYS A 59 -1.86 45.04 1.43
C LYS A 59 -2.82 45.52 2.51
N LYS A 60 -3.84 46.32 2.17
CA LYS A 60 -4.84 46.89 3.09
C LYS A 60 -6.17 46.14 3.06
N ARG A 61 -6.31 45.10 2.22
CA ARG A 61 -7.55 44.31 2.12
C ARG A 61 -7.73 43.41 3.34
N SER A 62 -8.92 43.46 3.95
CA SER A 62 -9.29 42.61 5.08
C SER A 62 -9.48 41.14 4.65
N LYS A 63 -9.49 40.21 5.60
CA LYS A 63 -9.72 38.77 5.33
C LYS A 63 -11.07 38.54 4.63
N LYS A 64 -12.13 39.24 5.04
CA LYS A 64 -13.46 39.18 4.42
C LYS A 64 -13.45 39.65 2.96
N GLN A 65 -12.72 40.74 2.68
CA GLN A 65 -12.59 41.28 1.33
C GLN A 65 -11.84 40.33 0.39
N LYS A 66 -10.80 39.65 0.90
CA LYS A 66 -10.08 38.62 0.14
C LYS A 66 -10.99 37.44 -0.18
N THR A 67 -11.72 36.92 0.80
CA THR A 67 -12.66 35.81 0.60
C THR A 67 -13.78 36.16 -0.39
N ALA A 68 -14.30 37.39 -0.36
CA ALA A 68 -15.31 37.86 -1.32
C ALA A 68 -14.77 37.94 -2.76
N LEU A 69 -13.52 38.40 -2.93
CA LEU A 69 -12.83 38.39 -4.22
C LEU A 69 -12.59 36.97 -4.73
N ASP A 70 -12.12 36.07 -3.86
CA ASP A 70 -11.85 34.68 -4.21
C ASP A 70 -13.15 33.97 -4.65
N ALA A 71 -14.24 34.15 -3.89
CA ALA A 71 -15.55 33.59 -4.23
C ALA A 71 -16.08 34.13 -5.57
N PHE A 72 -15.92 35.44 -5.82
CA PHE A 72 -16.29 36.03 -7.09
C PHE A 72 -15.43 35.49 -8.24
N TYR A 73 -14.12 35.39 -8.05
CA TYR A 73 -13.19 34.88 -9.07
C TYR A 73 -13.46 33.42 -9.42
N VAL A 74 -13.75 32.59 -8.43
CA VAL A 74 -14.13 31.19 -8.63
C VAL A 74 -15.47 31.08 -9.36
N LYS A 75 -16.45 31.94 -9.03
CA LYS A 75 -17.75 31.96 -9.71
C LYS A 75 -17.65 32.40 -11.17
N THR A 76 -16.77 33.33 -11.50
CA THR A 76 -16.67 33.91 -12.85
C THR A 76 -15.75 33.10 -13.77
N ASN A 77 -14.84 32.30 -13.22
CA ASN A 77 -13.92 31.48 -14.00
C ASN A 77 -14.48 30.05 -14.23
N PRO A 78 -14.80 29.67 -15.49
CA PRO A 78 -15.37 28.35 -15.78
C PRO A 78 -14.48 27.16 -15.40
N GLU A 79 -13.16 27.30 -15.42
CA GLU A 79 -12.25 26.22 -15.01
C GLU A 79 -12.27 26.02 -13.49
N LEU A 80 -12.31 27.11 -12.73
CA LEU A 80 -12.39 27.04 -11.27
C LEU A 80 -13.74 26.53 -10.80
N GLN A 81 -14.84 26.91 -11.45
CA GLN A 81 -16.16 26.32 -11.16
C GLN A 81 -16.15 24.79 -11.36
N LYS A 82 -15.54 24.29 -12.44
CA LYS A 82 -15.41 22.84 -12.68
C LYS A 82 -14.60 22.16 -11.58
N LEU A 83 -13.49 22.76 -11.17
CA LEU A 83 -12.65 22.25 -10.08
C LEU A 83 -13.37 22.27 -8.74
N GLU A 84 -14.09 23.33 -8.40
CA GLU A 84 -14.84 23.45 -7.14
C GLU A 84 -16.01 22.47 -7.09
N THR A 85 -16.71 22.27 -8.21
CA THR A 85 -17.75 21.25 -8.35
C THR A 85 -17.15 19.85 -8.15
N GLY A 86 -15.99 19.59 -8.77
CA GLY A 86 -15.24 18.34 -8.60
C GLY A 86 -14.82 18.10 -7.15
N LEU A 87 -14.26 19.13 -6.48
CA LEU A 87 -13.87 19.09 -5.08
C LEU A 87 -15.07 18.84 -4.16
N THR A 88 -16.19 19.52 -4.41
CA THR A 88 -17.43 19.36 -3.64
C THR A 88 -17.97 17.94 -3.81
N ARG A 89 -17.95 17.40 -5.04
CA ARG A 89 -18.34 16.02 -5.33
C ARG A 89 -17.43 15.01 -4.63
N ALA A 90 -16.12 15.22 -4.66
CA ALA A 90 -15.14 14.38 -3.98
C ALA A 90 -15.32 14.41 -2.45
N LYS A 91 -15.49 15.60 -1.85
CA LYS A 91 -15.78 15.76 -0.42
C LYS A 91 -17.10 15.08 -0.02
N LYS A 92 -18.14 15.23 -0.84
CA LYS A 92 -19.43 14.55 -0.60
C LYS A 92 -19.28 13.03 -0.67
N LYS A 93 -18.51 12.51 -1.64
CA LYS A 93 -18.18 11.08 -1.72
C LYS A 93 -17.39 10.61 -0.50
N LEU A 94 -16.36 11.35 -0.08
CA LEU A 94 -15.55 11.02 1.09
C LEU A 94 -16.40 10.96 2.37
N LYS A 95 -17.27 11.95 2.60
CA LYS A 95 -18.16 12.00 3.76
C LYS A 95 -19.26 10.92 3.72
N ALA A 96 -19.62 10.44 2.52
CA ALA A 96 -20.59 9.36 2.35
C ALA A 96 -19.97 7.96 2.51
N LEU A 97 -18.64 7.85 2.47
CA LEU A 97 -17.98 6.61 2.85
C LEU A 97 -18.13 6.46 4.37
N PRO A 98 -18.51 5.28 4.87
CA PRO A 98 -18.46 5.02 6.30
C PRO A 98 -17.02 5.24 6.76
N ASP A 99 -16.80 5.96 7.86
CA ASP A 99 -15.48 6.08 8.49
C ASP A 99 -15.05 4.67 8.90
N PRO A 100 -14.12 4.03 8.17
CA PRO A 100 -13.67 2.70 8.53
C PRO A 100 -12.68 2.90 9.68
N SER A 101 -13.19 2.97 10.90
CA SER A 101 -12.34 2.94 12.09
C SER A 101 -11.86 1.51 12.29
N THR A 102 -10.55 1.34 12.28
CA THR A 102 -9.91 0.08 12.67
C THR A 102 -9.01 0.37 13.85
N LEU A 103 -8.99 -0.55 14.80
CA LEU A 103 -8.09 -0.45 15.94
C LEU A 103 -6.67 -0.69 15.44
N VAL A 104 -5.80 0.29 15.66
CA VAL A 104 -4.36 0.18 15.37
C VAL A 104 -3.60 0.08 16.67
N MET A 105 -2.55 -0.75 16.67
CA MET A 105 -1.63 -0.85 17.80
C MET A 105 -0.66 0.33 17.75
N ILE A 106 -0.69 1.19 18.78
CA ILE A 106 0.24 2.31 18.93
C ILE A 106 1.19 2.00 20.10
N GLU A 107 2.46 2.32 19.92
CA GLU A 107 3.46 2.18 20.98
C GLU A 107 3.22 3.19 22.10
N MET A 108 3.36 2.78 23.35
CA MET A 108 3.11 3.68 24.50
C MET A 108 4.28 4.65 24.67
N ASP A 109 3.99 5.91 24.99
CA ASP A 109 5.01 6.92 25.29
C ASP A 109 5.96 6.48 26.42
N LYS A 110 5.42 5.78 27.41
CA LYS A 110 6.17 5.14 28.49
C LYS A 110 5.98 3.62 28.41
N ALA A 111 7.07 2.91 28.20
CA ALA A 111 7.08 1.45 28.23
C ALA A 111 6.64 0.93 29.60
N ARG A 112 5.90 -0.18 29.61
CA ARG A 112 5.49 -0.85 30.85
C ARG A 112 6.67 -1.59 31.45
N ASP A 113 6.82 -1.46 32.77
CA ASP A 113 7.77 -2.27 33.51
C ASP A 113 7.37 -3.75 33.42
N THR A 114 8.32 -4.58 32.97
CA THR A 114 8.11 -6.02 32.78
C THR A 114 9.04 -6.78 33.72
N PHE A 115 8.56 -7.88 34.30
CA PHE A 115 9.26 -8.68 35.30
C PHE A 115 9.22 -10.15 34.95
N VAL A 116 10.26 -10.90 35.33
CA VAL A 116 10.27 -12.36 35.24
C VAL A 116 9.29 -12.92 36.27
N ALA A 117 8.33 -13.75 35.85
CA ALA A 117 7.38 -14.39 36.75
C ALA A 117 8.06 -15.53 37.53
N LYS A 118 8.14 -15.43 38.87
CA LYS A 118 8.73 -16.48 39.71
C LYS A 118 7.90 -17.76 39.58
N ARG A 119 8.53 -18.85 39.12
CA ARG A 119 7.86 -20.14 38.85
C ARG A 119 6.64 -20.02 37.91
N GLY A 120 6.64 -19.03 37.01
CA GLY A 120 5.52 -18.78 36.10
C GLY A 120 4.28 -18.13 36.74
N ASN A 121 4.33 -17.75 38.02
CA ASN A 121 3.22 -17.06 38.68
C ASN A 121 3.25 -15.55 38.38
N TYR A 122 2.28 -15.07 37.59
CA TYR A 122 2.16 -13.66 37.22
C TYR A 122 1.88 -12.72 38.41
N LEU A 123 1.41 -13.24 39.55
CA LEU A 123 1.20 -12.47 40.79
C LEU A 123 2.48 -12.32 41.62
N SER A 124 3.57 -13.01 41.26
CA SER A 124 4.84 -13.00 41.99
C SER A 124 5.96 -12.47 41.09
N PRO A 125 6.04 -11.14 40.88
CA PRO A 125 7.08 -10.55 40.06
C PRO A 125 8.46 -10.79 40.67
N GLY A 126 9.40 -11.18 39.81
CA GLY A 126 10.82 -11.32 40.10
C GLY A 126 11.60 -10.12 39.59
N GLU A 127 12.71 -10.39 38.93
CA GLU A 127 13.60 -9.35 38.41
C GLU A 127 12.96 -8.57 37.27
N LYS A 128 13.20 -7.25 37.25
CA LYS A 128 12.79 -6.37 36.16
C LYS A 128 13.65 -6.66 34.93
N VAL A 129 13.03 -6.72 33.76
CA VAL A 129 13.70 -6.99 32.47
C VAL A 129 13.39 -5.91 31.45
N SER A 130 14.31 -5.73 30.51
CA SER A 130 14.15 -4.86 29.34
C SER A 130 14.04 -5.69 28.06
N ALA A 131 13.53 -5.09 26.99
CA ALA A 131 13.49 -5.72 25.68
C ALA A 131 14.92 -5.95 25.15
N THR A 132 15.26 -7.20 24.87
CA THR A 132 16.54 -7.61 24.28
C THR A 132 16.38 -8.98 23.63
N THR A 133 17.42 -9.45 22.92
CA THR A 133 17.48 -10.81 22.36
C THR A 133 18.15 -11.78 23.33
N PRO A 134 17.81 -13.08 23.29
CA PRO A 134 18.52 -14.11 24.03
C PRO A 134 20.02 -14.10 23.70
N ALA A 135 20.87 -14.24 24.72
CA ALA A 135 22.34 -14.19 24.56
C ALA A 135 22.92 -15.32 23.68
N SER A 136 22.16 -16.41 23.48
CA SER A 136 22.54 -17.52 22.60
C SER A 136 22.31 -17.25 21.11
N LEU A 137 21.64 -16.13 20.77
CA LEU A 137 21.33 -15.73 19.41
C LEU A 137 22.16 -14.50 19.03
N ASN A 138 21.98 -14.02 17.80
CA ASN A 138 22.65 -12.81 17.32
C ASN A 138 22.37 -11.62 18.26
N PRO A 139 23.39 -10.81 18.57
CA PRO A 139 23.21 -9.65 19.43
C PRO A 139 22.24 -8.64 18.79
N PHE A 140 21.53 -7.88 19.63
CA PHE A 140 20.67 -6.82 19.16
C PHE A 140 21.51 -5.62 18.68
N PRO A 141 21.31 -5.09 17.46
CA PRO A 141 22.09 -3.97 16.94
C PRO A 141 21.91 -2.70 17.78
N ALA A 142 23.01 -2.02 18.10
CA ALA A 142 23.00 -0.83 18.96
C ALA A 142 22.34 0.40 18.31
N ASP A 143 22.26 0.42 16.98
CA ASP A 143 21.63 1.48 16.18
C ASP A 143 20.11 1.30 16.02
N LEU A 144 19.56 0.16 16.46
CA LEU A 144 18.14 -0.12 16.40
C LEU A 144 17.43 0.20 17.72
N PRO A 145 16.20 0.74 17.68
CA PRO A 145 15.41 0.95 18.88
C PRO A 145 15.01 -0.40 19.51
N GLN A 146 15.10 -0.52 20.83
CA GLN A 146 14.69 -1.71 21.59
C GLN A 146 13.16 -1.80 21.72
N ASN A 147 12.49 -1.87 20.58
CA ASN A 147 11.05 -1.90 20.44
C ASN A 147 10.64 -2.89 19.35
N ARG A 148 9.34 -2.93 19.01
CA ARG A 148 8.83 -3.88 17.99
C ARG A 148 9.47 -3.69 16.63
N LEU A 149 9.76 -2.45 16.25
CA LEU A 149 10.39 -2.14 14.96
C LEU A 149 11.84 -2.64 14.90
N GLY A 150 12.63 -2.40 15.95
CA GLY A 150 13.99 -2.92 16.00
C GLY A 150 14.03 -4.44 16.06
N PHE A 151 13.11 -5.08 16.80
CA PHE A 151 12.96 -6.53 16.78
C PHE A 151 12.63 -7.07 15.38
N ALA A 152 11.71 -6.44 14.65
CA ALA A 152 11.37 -6.84 13.29
C ALA A 152 12.57 -6.73 12.34
N LYS A 153 13.37 -5.66 12.46
CA LYS A 153 14.59 -5.48 11.67
C LYS A 153 15.67 -6.52 12.03
N TRP A 154 15.86 -6.81 13.32
CA TRP A 154 16.77 -7.86 13.77
C TRP A 154 16.32 -9.25 13.28
N LEU A 155 15.02 -9.52 13.32
CA LEU A 155 14.47 -10.80 12.87
C LEU A 155 14.69 -11.01 11.36
N MET A 156 14.53 -9.95 10.57
CA MET A 156 14.71 -9.95 9.11
C MET A 156 16.16 -9.72 8.67
N ASP A 157 17.10 -9.68 9.61
CA ASP A 157 18.52 -9.46 9.31
C ASP A 157 19.06 -10.63 8.45
N PRO A 158 19.89 -10.36 7.41
CA PRO A 158 20.49 -11.41 6.58
C PRO A 158 21.30 -12.46 7.35
N ALA A 159 21.82 -12.12 8.55
CA ALA A 159 22.49 -13.06 9.43
C ALA A 159 21.52 -14.06 10.10
N ASN A 160 20.21 -13.89 9.94
CA ASN A 160 19.18 -14.83 10.38
C ASN A 160 18.61 -15.63 9.19
N PRO A 161 19.10 -16.86 8.93
CA PRO A 161 18.66 -17.65 7.78
C PRO A 161 17.27 -18.27 7.95
N LEU A 162 16.72 -18.30 9.17
CA LEU A 162 15.52 -19.08 9.48
C LEU A 162 14.25 -18.46 8.87
N VAL A 163 14.13 -17.14 8.85
CA VAL A 163 12.90 -16.48 8.38
C VAL A 163 12.61 -16.82 6.93
N ALA A 164 13.63 -16.75 6.07
CA ALA A 164 13.48 -17.08 4.67
C ALA A 164 13.14 -18.57 4.50
N ARG A 165 13.89 -19.48 5.14
CA ARG A 165 13.67 -20.94 5.08
C ARG A 165 12.26 -21.35 5.53
N VAL A 166 11.80 -20.83 6.66
CA VAL A 166 10.47 -21.11 7.21
C VAL A 166 9.38 -20.60 6.25
N THR A 167 9.54 -19.36 5.76
CA THR A 167 8.58 -18.73 4.85
C THR A 167 8.43 -19.52 3.55
N VAL A 168 9.54 -19.82 2.87
CA VAL A 168 9.49 -20.55 1.59
C VAL A 168 8.98 -21.98 1.78
N ASN A 169 9.29 -22.64 2.89
CA ASN A 169 8.77 -23.98 3.18
C ASN A 169 7.25 -23.97 3.43
N ARG A 170 6.72 -22.94 4.09
CA ARG A 170 5.27 -22.77 4.25
C ARG A 170 4.59 -22.57 2.91
N TRP A 171 5.13 -21.70 2.04
CA TRP A 171 4.58 -21.54 0.68
C TRP A 171 4.68 -22.82 -0.14
N TRP A 172 5.79 -23.54 -0.04
CA TRP A 172 5.93 -24.85 -0.66
C TRP A 172 4.85 -25.82 -0.16
N ALA A 173 4.60 -25.86 1.14
CA ALA A 173 3.56 -26.70 1.73
C ALA A 173 2.15 -26.31 1.26
N GLU A 174 1.84 -25.02 1.13
CA GLU A 174 0.55 -24.57 0.58
C GLU A 174 0.37 -24.99 -0.89
N LEU A 175 1.44 -24.97 -1.69
CA LEU A 175 1.40 -25.33 -3.11
C LEU A 175 1.40 -26.85 -3.34
N PHE A 176 2.13 -27.61 -2.52
CA PHE A 176 2.33 -29.04 -2.71
C PHE A 176 1.54 -29.94 -1.73
N GLY A 177 0.92 -29.35 -0.71
CA GLY A 177 0.26 -30.04 0.41
C GLY A 177 1.21 -30.55 1.51
N ASN A 178 2.51 -30.63 1.23
CA ASN A 178 3.56 -31.01 2.17
C ASN A 178 4.78 -30.09 1.96
N GLY A 179 5.38 -29.64 3.06
CA GLY A 179 6.63 -28.87 3.01
C GLY A 179 7.84 -29.74 2.65
N LEU A 180 8.93 -29.08 2.25
CA LEU A 180 10.26 -29.69 2.18
C LEU A 180 10.70 -30.18 3.57
N VAL A 181 10.38 -29.40 4.60
CA VAL A 181 10.32 -29.82 6.01
C VAL A 181 8.85 -30.08 6.36
N LYS A 182 8.53 -31.30 6.79
CA LYS A 182 7.14 -31.73 7.07
C LYS A 182 6.51 -30.97 8.25
N THR A 183 7.31 -30.66 9.26
CA THR A 183 6.89 -29.94 10.47
C THR A 183 6.94 -28.43 10.23
N LEU A 184 5.81 -27.81 9.90
CA LEU A 184 5.76 -26.37 9.62
C LEU A 184 6.01 -25.50 10.85
N GLU A 185 5.68 -26.02 12.03
CA GLU A 185 5.78 -25.30 13.32
C GLU A 185 7.10 -25.55 14.06
N ASP A 186 7.94 -26.47 13.56
CA ASP A 186 9.24 -26.76 14.15
C ASP A 186 10.30 -26.93 13.06
N PHE A 187 11.28 -26.04 13.09
CA PHE A 187 12.49 -26.02 12.24
C PHE A 187 13.76 -26.33 13.03
N GLY A 188 13.62 -26.76 14.29
CA GLY A 188 14.71 -27.10 15.20
C GLY A 188 15.17 -28.55 15.07
N THR A 189 15.98 -28.99 16.03
CA THR A 189 16.58 -30.34 16.03
C THR A 189 15.59 -31.47 16.29
N GLN A 190 14.37 -31.16 16.74
CA GLN A 190 13.29 -32.13 16.93
C GLN A 190 12.40 -32.27 15.68
N SER A 191 12.64 -31.44 14.67
CA SER A 191 11.94 -31.51 13.39
C SER A 191 12.43 -32.67 12.52
N THR A 192 11.62 -33.02 11.51
CA THR A 192 12.08 -33.95 10.47
C THR A 192 13.03 -33.21 9.53
N PRO A 193 14.21 -33.78 9.18
CA PRO A 193 15.13 -33.11 8.27
C PRO A 193 14.47 -32.82 6.90
N PRO A 194 14.87 -31.74 6.22
CA PRO A 194 14.33 -31.39 4.91
C PRO A 194 14.59 -32.52 3.90
N THR A 195 13.59 -32.82 3.07
CA THR A 195 13.76 -33.83 2.00
C THR A 195 14.76 -33.37 0.93
N HIS A 196 14.80 -32.06 0.65
CA HIS A 196 15.71 -31.44 -0.32
C HIS A 196 16.37 -30.20 0.30
N PRO A 197 17.43 -30.35 1.12
CA PRO A 197 18.07 -29.24 1.83
C PRO A 197 18.63 -28.18 0.88
N GLU A 198 19.29 -28.58 -0.21
CA GLU A 198 19.87 -27.64 -1.18
C GLU A 198 18.81 -26.80 -1.88
N LEU A 199 17.66 -27.38 -2.20
CA LEU A 199 16.54 -26.66 -2.79
C LEU A 199 15.93 -25.66 -1.81
N LEU A 200 15.77 -26.05 -0.55
CA LEU A 200 15.28 -25.17 0.50
C LEU A 200 16.22 -23.97 0.68
N ASP A 201 17.53 -24.23 0.74
CA ASP A 201 18.55 -23.22 0.92
C ASP A 201 18.63 -22.28 -0.29
N TRP A 202 18.52 -22.83 -1.50
CA TRP A 202 18.45 -22.03 -2.73
C TRP A 202 17.22 -21.12 -2.77
N LEU A 203 16.03 -21.65 -2.47
CA LEU A 203 14.79 -20.85 -2.44
C LEU A 203 14.84 -19.76 -1.37
N ALA A 204 15.44 -20.06 -0.21
CA ALA A 204 15.60 -19.08 0.87
C ALA A 204 16.56 -17.94 0.47
N ALA A 205 17.69 -18.28 -0.16
CA ALA A 205 18.65 -17.29 -0.67
C ALA A 205 18.03 -16.44 -1.79
N GLU A 206 17.35 -17.07 -2.75
CA GLU A 206 16.66 -16.35 -3.83
C GLU A 206 15.60 -15.39 -3.26
N PHE A 207 14.93 -15.77 -2.18
CA PHE A 207 13.92 -14.93 -1.54
C PHE A 207 14.54 -13.68 -0.91
N THR A 208 15.69 -13.81 -0.24
CA THR A 208 16.39 -12.66 0.33
C THR A 208 17.01 -11.79 -0.76
N ASP A 209 17.63 -12.40 -1.77
CA ASP A 209 18.36 -11.70 -2.84
C ASP A 209 17.44 -10.92 -3.80
N SER A 210 16.21 -11.42 -4.00
CA SER A 210 15.16 -10.70 -4.74
C SER A 210 14.55 -9.52 -3.97
N GLY A 211 15.03 -9.23 -2.75
CA GLY A 211 14.51 -8.16 -1.91
C GLY A 211 13.18 -8.53 -1.25
N TRP A 212 13.00 -9.80 -0.88
CA TRP A 212 11.78 -10.34 -0.28
C TRP A 212 10.55 -10.28 -1.21
N ASP A 213 10.74 -10.47 -2.51
CA ASP A 213 9.64 -10.53 -3.48
C ASP A 213 8.91 -11.89 -3.42
N MET A 214 7.80 -11.91 -2.68
CA MET A 214 6.92 -13.08 -2.57
C MET A 214 6.41 -13.57 -3.94
N LYS A 215 6.05 -12.65 -4.84
CA LYS A 215 5.47 -13.01 -6.13
C LYS A 215 6.51 -13.69 -7.01
N HIS A 216 7.76 -13.22 -6.95
CA HIS A 216 8.88 -13.82 -7.64
C HIS A 216 9.10 -15.28 -7.22
N ILE A 217 9.15 -15.56 -5.91
CA ILE A 217 9.34 -16.93 -5.40
C ILE A 217 8.17 -17.85 -5.77
N ILE A 218 6.93 -17.38 -5.57
CA ILE A 218 5.74 -18.17 -5.94
C ILE A 218 5.78 -18.48 -7.44
N LYS A 219 6.08 -17.48 -8.28
CA LYS A 219 6.21 -17.66 -9.74
C LYS A 219 7.28 -18.71 -10.08
N THR A 220 8.45 -18.63 -9.45
CA THR A 220 9.54 -19.58 -9.63
C THR A 220 9.11 -21.00 -9.31
N ILE A 221 8.38 -21.19 -8.20
CA ILE A 221 7.87 -22.52 -7.81
C ILE A 221 6.82 -23.03 -8.80
N VAL A 222 5.80 -22.23 -9.14
CA VAL A 222 4.69 -22.71 -10.00
C VAL A 222 5.08 -22.90 -11.46
N LEU A 223 6.18 -22.27 -11.91
CA LEU A 223 6.75 -22.48 -13.24
C LEU A 223 7.78 -23.62 -13.29
N SER A 224 8.14 -24.22 -12.16
CA SER A 224 9.06 -25.36 -12.11
C SER A 224 8.51 -26.58 -12.86
N ASP A 225 9.40 -27.52 -13.24
CA ASP A 225 8.98 -28.84 -13.73
C ASP A 225 8.14 -29.55 -12.66
N THR A 226 8.63 -29.53 -11.41
CA THR A 226 8.03 -30.20 -10.25
C THR A 226 6.55 -29.84 -10.07
N TYR A 227 6.17 -28.56 -10.16
CA TYR A 227 4.79 -28.13 -10.02
C TYR A 227 3.91 -28.53 -11.22
N ARG A 228 4.51 -28.59 -12.42
CA ARG A 228 3.80 -28.89 -13.68
C ARG A 228 3.67 -30.38 -13.99
N ARG A 229 4.19 -31.26 -13.13
CA ARG A 229 4.05 -32.71 -13.28
C ARG A 229 2.59 -33.15 -13.22
N ASP A 230 2.27 -34.25 -13.91
CA ASP A 230 0.95 -34.87 -13.84
C ASP A 230 0.69 -35.42 -12.43
N SER A 231 -0.51 -35.19 -11.89
CA SER A 231 -0.92 -35.68 -10.56
C SER A 231 -1.38 -37.15 -10.57
N LYS A 232 -1.39 -37.83 -11.73
CA LYS A 232 -1.72 -39.26 -11.85
C LYS A 232 -0.78 -40.14 -11.02
N VAL A 233 -1.38 -41.09 -10.29
CA VAL A 233 -0.64 -42.06 -9.46
C VAL A 233 -0.62 -43.41 -10.16
N THR A 234 0.55 -43.85 -10.62
CA THR A 234 0.74 -45.25 -11.07
C THR A 234 1.01 -46.15 -9.85
N PRO A 235 0.67 -47.46 -9.91
CA PRO A 235 0.93 -48.38 -8.80
C PRO A 235 2.40 -48.41 -8.35
N ALA A 236 3.33 -48.30 -9.30
CA ALA A 236 4.77 -48.27 -9.01
C ALA A 236 5.18 -47.00 -8.22
N ILE A 237 4.67 -45.82 -8.61
CA ILE A 237 4.93 -44.57 -7.90
C ILE A 237 4.28 -44.59 -6.52
N GLY A 238 3.02 -45.02 -6.43
CA GLY A 238 2.29 -45.10 -5.16
C GLY A 238 2.95 -46.01 -4.13
N LYS A 239 3.61 -47.10 -4.57
CA LYS A 239 4.36 -48.00 -3.67
C LYS A 239 5.68 -47.40 -3.18
N LYS A 240 6.37 -46.61 -4.01
CA LYS A 240 7.67 -46.01 -3.67
C LYS A 240 7.54 -44.70 -2.89
N ASP A 241 6.56 -43.88 -3.23
CA ASP A 241 6.31 -42.59 -2.60
C ASP A 241 4.79 -42.35 -2.39
N PRO A 242 4.21 -43.01 -1.38
CA PRO A 242 2.78 -42.89 -1.10
C PRO A 242 2.39 -41.45 -0.70
N GLU A 243 3.23 -40.77 0.07
CA GLU A 243 3.01 -39.42 0.61
C GLU A 243 3.44 -38.29 -0.37
N ASN A 244 3.98 -38.60 -1.54
CA ASN A 244 4.56 -37.64 -2.49
C ASN A 244 5.69 -36.77 -1.88
N ARG A 245 6.50 -37.34 -0.98
CA ARG A 245 7.60 -36.64 -0.29
C ARG A 245 8.74 -36.24 -1.22
N PHE A 246 8.90 -36.97 -2.32
CA PHE A 246 9.92 -36.69 -3.35
C PHE A 246 9.35 -35.94 -4.55
N PHE A 247 8.09 -35.49 -4.47
CA PHE A 247 7.42 -34.74 -5.53
C PHE A 247 7.52 -35.45 -6.90
N ALA A 248 7.40 -36.79 -6.87
CA ALA A 248 7.42 -37.63 -8.06
C ALA A 248 6.20 -37.40 -8.97
N ARG A 249 5.14 -36.82 -8.43
CA ARG A 249 3.90 -36.44 -9.13
C ARG A 249 3.46 -35.03 -8.74
N GLY A 250 2.60 -34.45 -9.57
CA GLY A 250 1.97 -33.16 -9.30
C GLY A 250 1.15 -33.16 -8.00
N PRO A 251 0.94 -31.98 -7.40
CA PRO A 251 0.16 -31.87 -6.18
C PRO A 251 -1.31 -32.27 -6.42
N ARG A 252 -1.92 -32.87 -5.39
CA ARG A 252 -3.34 -33.25 -5.40
C ARG A 252 -3.93 -33.00 -4.03
N PHE A 253 -4.74 -31.96 -3.92
CA PHE A 253 -5.39 -31.56 -2.68
C PHE A 253 -6.90 -31.45 -2.86
N ARG A 254 -7.61 -31.52 -1.73
CA ARG A 254 -9.05 -31.28 -1.68
C ARG A 254 -9.29 -29.77 -1.86
N MET A 255 -10.19 -29.41 -2.77
CA MET A 255 -10.62 -28.02 -2.93
C MET A 255 -11.34 -27.54 -1.67
N SER A 256 -11.07 -26.29 -1.25
CA SER A 256 -11.85 -25.65 -0.19
C SER A 256 -13.30 -25.39 -0.64
N ALA A 257 -14.18 -25.05 0.29
CA ALA A 257 -15.57 -24.72 -0.05
C ALA A 257 -15.66 -23.54 -1.03
N GLU A 258 -14.80 -22.54 -0.86
CA GLU A 258 -14.68 -21.37 -1.72
C GLU A 258 -14.20 -21.77 -3.12
N MET A 259 -13.16 -22.60 -3.22
CA MET A 259 -12.66 -23.09 -4.51
C MET A 259 -13.71 -23.91 -5.26
N ILE A 260 -14.46 -24.77 -4.56
CA ILE A 260 -15.56 -25.56 -5.16
C ILE A 260 -16.63 -24.63 -5.73
N ARG A 261 -17.07 -23.64 -4.94
CA ARG A 261 -18.06 -22.65 -5.36
C ARG A 261 -17.57 -21.85 -6.57
N ASP A 262 -16.36 -21.30 -6.49
CA ASP A 262 -15.81 -20.44 -7.54
C ASP A 262 -15.55 -21.22 -8.83
N ASN A 263 -15.17 -22.51 -8.72
CA ASN A 263 -15.09 -23.41 -9.86
C ASN A 263 -16.48 -23.62 -10.52
N ALA A 264 -17.52 -23.88 -9.72
CA ALA A 264 -18.88 -23.99 -10.25
C ALA A 264 -19.37 -22.69 -10.92
N LEU A 265 -19.07 -21.53 -10.33
CA LEU A 265 -19.37 -20.21 -10.91
C LEU A 265 -18.58 -19.96 -12.20
N ALA A 266 -17.31 -20.35 -12.24
CA ALA A 266 -16.47 -20.20 -13.44
C ALA A 266 -16.98 -21.10 -14.57
N ALA A 267 -17.24 -22.38 -14.29
CA ALA A 267 -17.74 -23.34 -15.26
C ALA A 267 -19.12 -22.98 -15.82
N SER A 268 -19.97 -22.33 -15.01
CA SER A 268 -21.28 -21.82 -15.45
C SER A 268 -21.24 -20.44 -16.11
N GLY A 269 -20.07 -19.78 -16.17
CA GLY A 269 -19.93 -18.42 -16.72
C GLY A 269 -20.53 -17.31 -15.84
N LEU A 270 -20.85 -17.61 -14.58
CA LEU A 270 -21.46 -16.68 -13.62
C LEU A 270 -20.43 -16.02 -12.69
N LEU A 271 -19.15 -16.39 -12.77
CA LEU A 271 -18.09 -15.80 -11.96
C LEU A 271 -17.87 -14.32 -12.33
N SER A 272 -18.11 -13.43 -11.36
CA SER A 272 -17.79 -12.02 -11.49
C SER A 272 -16.35 -11.75 -11.03
N THR A 273 -15.54 -11.17 -11.91
CA THR A 273 -14.14 -10.76 -11.63
C THR A 273 -14.04 -9.31 -11.15
N LYS A 274 -15.18 -8.66 -10.87
CA LYS A 274 -15.20 -7.27 -10.41
C LYS A 274 -14.51 -7.15 -9.05
N MET A 275 -13.35 -6.49 -9.05
CA MET A 275 -12.65 -6.14 -7.83
C MET A 275 -13.35 -4.98 -7.11
N HIS A 276 -13.23 -4.97 -5.80
CA HIS A 276 -13.76 -3.93 -4.90
C HIS A 276 -15.29 -3.85 -4.87
N GLY A 277 -15.86 -4.38 -3.79
CA GLY A 277 -17.30 -4.39 -3.55
C GLY A 277 -17.59 -4.89 -2.14
N PRO A 278 -18.86 -4.87 -1.71
CA PRO A 278 -19.25 -5.50 -0.45
C PRO A 278 -18.93 -7.00 -0.50
N PRO A 279 -18.61 -7.62 0.65
CA PRO A 279 -18.38 -9.06 0.70
C PRO A 279 -19.63 -9.82 0.25
N ILE A 280 -19.42 -10.91 -0.49
CA ILE A 280 -20.53 -11.78 -0.89
C ILE A 280 -20.97 -12.64 0.29
N MET A 281 -22.26 -12.62 0.59
CA MET A 281 -22.85 -13.54 1.57
C MET A 281 -23.43 -14.72 0.78
N PRO A 282 -22.82 -15.92 0.84
CA PRO A 282 -23.38 -17.09 0.18
C PRO A 282 -24.76 -17.42 0.76
N TYR A 283 -25.58 -18.13 -0.01
CA TYR A 283 -26.89 -18.59 0.45
C TYR A 283 -26.75 -19.37 1.76
N GLN A 284 -27.49 -18.92 2.78
CA GLN A 284 -27.57 -19.59 4.07
C GLN A 284 -28.96 -20.21 4.18
N PRO A 285 -29.07 -21.54 4.38
CA PRO A 285 -30.37 -22.19 4.50
C PRO A 285 -31.13 -21.64 5.73
N PRO A 286 -32.47 -21.57 5.67
CA PRO A 286 -33.29 -21.13 6.80
C PRO A 286 -32.96 -21.95 8.06
N GLY A 287 -32.77 -21.27 9.20
CA GLY A 287 -32.50 -21.93 10.47
C GLY A 287 -31.02 -22.21 10.78
N LEU A 288 -30.07 -21.86 9.92
CA LEU A 288 -28.62 -22.02 10.18
C LEU A 288 -28.17 -21.38 11.50
N TRP A 289 -28.74 -20.23 11.86
CA TRP A 289 -28.44 -19.49 13.09
C TRP A 289 -29.43 -19.76 14.24
N ARG A 290 -30.38 -20.69 14.08
CA ARG A 290 -31.17 -21.13 15.22
C ARG A 290 -30.23 -21.91 16.13
N GLN A 291 -29.76 -21.25 17.19
CA GLN A 291 -29.06 -21.90 18.28
C GLN A 291 -29.93 -23.08 18.74
N THR A 292 -29.43 -24.30 18.55
CA THR A 292 -29.89 -25.44 19.33
C THR A 292 -29.29 -25.27 20.72
N GLY A 293 -30.05 -24.66 21.63
CA GLY A 293 -29.65 -24.57 23.03
C GLY A 293 -30.52 -23.64 23.87
N ARG A 294 -31.50 -24.22 24.56
CA ARG A 294 -31.27 -24.68 25.94
C ARG A 294 -31.76 -26.10 26.08
#